data_AF-A0A2W4SXZ5-F1
#
_entry.id   AF-A0A2W4SXZ5-F1
#
_cell.length_a   1.000
_cell.length_b   1.000
_cell.length_c   1.000
_cell.angle_alpha   90.00
_cell.angle_beta   90.00
_cell.angle_gamma   90.00
#
_symmetry.space_group_name_H-M   'P 1'
#
loop_
_entity.id
_entity.type
_entity.pdbx_description
1 polymer ?
#
loop_
_entity_poly.entity_id
_entity_poly.type
_entity_poly.pdbx_seq_one_letter_code
_entity_poly.pdbx_strand_id
1 'polypeptide(L)' 'MPNDEEIKQNLFDVKNAVAQQRLERLMPSLDVVTDLERAAYGEITISEVIANISMRHRDEQIRGQRPLP' A
#
# COMPACT_ATOMS: atom_id res chain seq x y z
N MET A 1 9.96 -13.13 -10.90
CA MET A 1 9.78 -11.69 -11.15
C MET A 1 8.88 -11.54 -12.36
N PRO A 2 7.92 -10.61 -12.34
CA PRO A 2 7.03 -10.35 -13.46
C PRO A 2 7.82 -9.83 -14.67
N ASN A 3 7.32 -10.09 -15.86
CA ASN A 3 7.82 -9.48 -17.09
C ASN A 3 7.24 -8.06 -17.29
N ASP A 4 7.76 -7.31 -18.27
CA ASP A 4 7.38 -5.92 -18.51
C ASP A 4 5.87 -5.72 -18.75
N GLU A 5 5.21 -6.68 -19.40
CA GLU A 5 3.77 -6.60 -19.67
C GLU A 5 2.95 -6.87 -18.39
N GLU A 6 3.37 -7.86 -17.60
CA GLU A 6 2.81 -8.12 -16.27
C GLU A 6 2.99 -6.91 -15.34
N ILE A 7 4.16 -6.25 -15.36
CA ILE A 7 4.42 -5.04 -14.57
C ILE A 7 3.46 -3.92 -14.99
N LYS A 8 3.30 -3.68 -16.30
CA LYS A 8 2.36 -2.66 -16.81
C LYS A 8 0.93 -2.93 -16.38
N GLN A 9 0.48 -4.19 -16.51
CA GLN A 9 -0.86 -4.58 -16.11
C GLN A 9 -1.05 -4.41 -14.60
N ASN A 10 -0.11 -4.86 -13.79
CA ASN A 10 -0.17 -4.70 -12.33
C ASN A 10 -0.22 -3.22 -11.92
N LEU A 11 0.61 -2.36 -12.53
CA LEU A 11 0.58 -0.92 -12.26
C LEU A 11 -0.74 -0.27 -12.68
N PHE A 12 -1.35 -0.74 -13.77
CA PHE A 12 -2.68 -0.31 -14.17
C PHE A 12 -3.75 -0.72 -13.14
N ASP A 13 -3.69 -1.95 -12.62
CA ASP A 13 -4.60 -2.44 -11.60
C ASP A 13 -4.46 -1.66 -10.29
N VAL A 14 -3.22 -1.33 -9.87
CA VAL A 14 -2.96 -0.46 -8.71
C VAL A 14 -3.58 0.93 -8.91
N LYS A 15 -3.40 1.54 -10.08
CA LYS A 15 -4.01 2.85 -10.40
C LYS A 15 -5.53 2.80 -10.32
N ASN A 16 -6.14 1.74 -10.85
CA ASN A 16 -7.60 1.57 -10.79
C ASN A 16 -8.10 1.37 -9.36
N ALA A 17 -7.40 0.57 -8.55
CA ALA A 17 -7.73 0.37 -7.15
C ALA A 17 -7.67 1.70 -6.37
N VAL A 18 -6.63 2.51 -6.57
CA VAL A 18 -6.52 3.85 -5.96
C VAL A 18 -7.62 4.78 -6.46
N ALA A 19 -7.94 4.76 -7.75
CA ALA A 19 -9.02 5.56 -8.32
C ALA A 19 -10.38 5.19 -7.71
N GLN A 20 -10.65 3.89 -7.54
CA GLN A 20 -11.88 3.40 -6.90
C GLN A 20 -12.03 3.95 -5.48
N GLN A 21 -10.96 3.95 -4.67
CA GLN A 21 -11.01 4.54 -3.32
C GLN A 21 -11.32 6.05 -3.37
N ARG A 22 -10.75 6.78 -4.32
CA ARG A 22 -10.99 8.21 -4.48
C ARG A 22 -12.43 8.53 -4.90
N LEU A 23 -13.08 7.66 -5.68
CA LEU A 23 -14.51 7.80 -6.01
C LEU A 23 -15.38 7.75 -4.74
N GLU A 24 -14.97 6.94 -3.76
CA GLU A 24 -15.59 6.86 -2.42
C GLU A 24 -15.13 7.97 -1.47
N ARG A 25 -14.39 8.97 -1.96
CA ARG A 25 -13.75 10.05 -1.18
C ARG A 25 -12.76 9.54 -0.12
N LEU A 26 -12.22 8.34 -0.31
CA LEU A 26 -11.17 7.76 0.51
C LEU A 26 -9.80 8.05 -0.14
N MET A 27 -8.82 8.36 0.69
CA MET A 27 -7.43 8.52 0.26
C MET A 27 -6.55 7.50 0.97
N PRO A 28 -6.11 6.44 0.26
CA PRO A 28 -5.08 5.56 0.77
C PRO A 28 -3.82 6.36 1.13
N SER A 29 -3.16 6.00 2.23
CA SER A 29 -1.88 6.60 2.63
C SER A 29 -0.81 6.37 1.56
N LEU A 30 0.13 7.30 1.43
CA LEU A 30 1.23 7.20 0.47
C LEU A 30 2.02 5.89 0.63
N ASP A 31 2.30 5.49 1.88
CA ASP A 31 3.05 4.25 2.16
C ASP A 31 2.36 2.99 1.60
N VAL A 32 1.02 2.95 1.61
CA VAL A 32 0.24 1.83 1.05
C VAL A 32 0.33 1.83 -0.47
N VAL A 33 0.24 3.00 -1.11
CA VAL A 33 0.35 3.10 -2.57
C VAL A 33 1.75 2.68 -3.01
N THR A 34 2.79 3.13 -2.31
CA THR A 34 4.18 2.73 -2.61
C THR A 34 4.39 1.23 -2.43
N ASP A 35 3.87 0.62 -1.37
CA ASP A 35 3.96 -0.84 -1.18
C ASP A 35 3.23 -1.60 -2.31
N LEU A 36 2.07 -1.11 -2.77
CA LEU A 36 1.35 -1.71 -3.90
C LEU A 36 2.11 -1.57 -5.23
N GLU A 37 2.77 -0.44 -5.48
CA GLU A 37 3.63 -0.25 -6.65
C GLU A 37 4.83 -1.19 -6.62
N ARG A 38 5.49 -1.35 -5.46
CA ARG A 38 6.58 -2.32 -5.28
C ARG A 38 6.11 -3.76 -5.50
N ALA A 39 4.89 -4.08 -5.07
CA ALA A 39 4.28 -5.37 -5.38
C ALA A 39 4.02 -5.56 -6.87
N ALA A 40 3.61 -4.52 -7.59
CA ALA A 40 3.44 -4.55 -9.04
C ALA A 40 4.74 -4.84 -9.79
N TYR A 41 5.88 -4.32 -9.32
CA TYR A 41 7.23 -4.64 -9.80
C TYR A 41 7.75 -6.01 -9.34
N GLY A 42 7.05 -6.69 -8.42
CA GLY A 42 7.47 -7.96 -7.85
C GLY A 42 8.63 -7.84 -6.84
N GLU A 43 8.86 -6.65 -6.29
CA GLU A 43 9.85 -6.43 -5.22
C GLU A 43 9.37 -7.01 -3.87
N ILE A 44 8.06 -6.97 -3.64
CA ILE A 44 7.40 -7.55 -2.47
C ILE A 44 6.12 -8.28 -2.90
N THR A 45 5.64 -9.17 -2.05
CA THR A 45 4.36 -9.87 -2.23
C THR A 45 3.20 -9.04 -1.68
N ILE A 46 1.99 -9.30 -2.14
CA ILE A 46 0.77 -8.70 -1.56
C ILE A 46 0.62 -9.05 -0.07
N SER A 47 1.05 -10.24 0.36
CA SER A 47 1.10 -10.62 1.77
C SER A 47 2.01 -9.70 2.59
N GLU A 48 3.13 -9.26 2.04
CA GLU A 48 4.03 -8.30 2.70
C GLU A 48 3.41 -6.90 2.75
N VAL A 49 2.67 -6.46 1.72
CA VAL A 49 1.89 -5.22 1.77
C VAL A 49 0.91 -5.21 2.96
N ILE A 50 0.16 -6.30 3.14
CA ILE A 50 -0.81 -6.44 4.24
C ILE A 50 -0.10 -6.47 5.60
N ALA A 51 1.04 -7.16 5.69
CA ALA A 51 1.85 -7.18 6.90
C ALA A 51 2.38 -5.78 7.25
N ASN A 52 2.87 -5.02 6.25
CA ASN A 52 3.34 -3.65 6.42
C ASN A 52 2.24 -2.70 6.91
N ILE A 53 1.03 -2.82 6.36
CA ILE A 53 -0.15 -2.07 6.83
C ILE A 53 -0.41 -2.37 8.32
N SER A 54 -0.41 -3.65 8.68
CA SER A 54 -0.66 -4.09 10.05
C SER A 54 0.41 -3.58 11.02
N MET A 55 1.69 -3.58 10.60
CA MET A 55 2.79 -3.04 11.40
C MET A 55 2.64 -1.53 11.61
N ARG A 56 2.43 -0.75 10.54
CA ARG A 56 2.25 0.70 10.64
C ARG A 56 1.09 1.07 11.55
N HIS A 57 -0.04 0.38 11.43
CA HIS A 57 -1.20 0.61 12.28
C HIS A 57 -0.90 0.35 13.77
N ARG A 58 -0.17 -0.72 14.09
CA ARG A 58 0.28 -0.99 15.47
C ARG A 58 1.21 0.10 15.99
N ASP A 59 2.16 0.55 15.18
CA ASP A 59 3.12 1.59 15.57
C ASP A 59 2.42 2.94 15.83
N GLU A 60 1.43 3.30 15.03
CA GLU A 60 0.60 4.49 15.24
C GLU A 60 -0.18 4.42 16.55
N GLN A 61 -0.78 3.27 16.86
CA GLN A 61 -1.48 3.06 18.15
C GLN A 61 -0.53 3.23 19.34
N ILE A 62 0.69 2.67 19.26
CA ILE A 62 1.70 2.80 20.32
C ILE A 62 2.15 4.25 20.48
N ARG A 63 2.33 5.00 19.37
CA ARG A 63 2.75 6.41 19.41
C ARG A 63 1.65 7.31 19.96
N GLY A 64 0.39 7.09 19.60
CA GLY A 64 -0.76 7.85 20.10
C GLY A 64 -1.06 7.65 21.60
N GLN A 65 -0.51 6.59 22.20
CA GLN A 65 -0.67 6.28 23.63
C GLN A 65 0.47 6.82 24.52
N ARG A 66 1.54 7.40 23.94
CA ARG A 66 2.56 8.07 24.76
C ARG A 66 2.03 9.42 25.24
N PRO A 67 2.05 9.72 26.55
CA PRO A 67 1.81 11.08 27.00
C PRO A 67 2.87 11.98 26.37
N LEU A 68 2.44 13.13 25.83
CA LEU A 68 3.37 14.18 25.39
C LEU A 68 4.23 14.59 26.61
N PRO A 69 5.53 14.86 26.40
CA PRO A 69 6.42 15.29 27.47
C PRO A 69 5.97 16.59 28.13
#